data_AF-A0A2Z6ZX17-F1
#
_entry.id   AF-A0A2Z6ZX17-F1
#
_cell.length_a   1.000
_cell.length_b   1.000
_cell.length_c   1.000
_cell.angle_alpha   90.00
_cell.angle_beta   90.00
_cell.angle_gamma   90.00
#
_symmetry.space_group_name_H-M   'P 1'
#
loop_
_entity.id
_entity.type
_entity.pdbx_description
1 polymer ?
#
loop_
_entity_poly.entity_id
_entity_poly.type
_entity_poly.pdbx_seq_one_letter_code
_entity_poly.pdbx_strand_id
1 'polypeptide(L)' 'MSVFWRSLHQALGTKLTFSTAFHPQTDGQSERVIQTLEDLLRDCVIDFDGSWDSKHPLVEFTYNNSY' A
#
# COMPACT_ATOMS: atom_id res chain seq x y z
N MET A 1 -15.60 6.45 6.65
CA MET A 1 -14.39 6.86 7.40
C MET A 1 -14.72 7.01 8.87
N SER A 2 -14.01 6.28 9.75
CA SER A 2 -14.25 6.30 11.20
C SER A 2 -13.95 7.68 11.80
N VAL A 3 -14.51 7.96 12.98
CA VAL A 3 -14.28 9.22 13.72
C VAL A 3 -12.81 9.37 14.11
N PHE A 4 -12.15 8.26 14.44
CA PHE A 4 -10.72 8.21 14.72
C PHE A 4 -9.90 8.77 13.56
N TRP A 5 -10.07 8.22 12.35
CA TRP A 5 -9.28 8.64 11.18
C TRP A 5 -9.51 10.10 10.81
N ARG A 6 -10.77 10.59 10.89
CA ARG A 6 -11.04 12.02 10.66
C ARG A 6 -10.32 12.92 11.66
N SER A 7 -10.32 12.55 12.94
CA SER A 7 -9.67 13.32 14.00
C SER A 7 -8.15 13.33 13.85
N LEU A 8 -7.56 12.19 13.48
CA LEU A 8 -6.13 12.07 13.21
C LEU A 8 -5.69 12.98 12.06
N HIS A 9 -6.40 12.93 10.93
CA HIS A 9 -6.06 13.77 9.77
C HIS A 9 -6.21 15.26 10.05
N GLN A 10 -7.20 15.66 10.86
CA GLN A 10 -7.32 17.03 11.37
C GLN A 10 -6.14 17.43 12.25
N ALA A 11 -5.73 16.57 13.19
CA ALA A 11 -4.60 16.84 14.08
C ALA A 11 -3.27 16.98 13.32
N LEU A 12 -3.10 16.23 12.23
CA LEU A 12 -1.92 16.29 11.36
C LEU A 12 -1.99 17.42 10.32
N GLY A 13 -3.08 18.19 10.25
CA GLY A 13 -3.27 19.28 9.29
C GLY A 13 -3.42 18.81 7.83
N THR A 14 -3.72 17.53 7.62
CA THR A 14 -3.84 16.94 6.29
C THR A 14 -5.29 17.00 5.79
N LYS A 15 -5.48 17.36 4.51
CA LYS A 15 -6.80 17.39 3.88
C LYS A 15 -7.08 16.04 3.24
N LEU A 16 -8.14 15.37 3.67
CA LEU A 16 -8.57 14.14 3.01
C LEU A 16 -9.29 14.41 1.70
N THR A 17 -8.82 13.80 0.62
CA THR A 17 -9.51 13.72 -0.66
C THR A 17 -9.94 12.27 -0.86
N PHE A 18 -11.25 12.04 -0.88
CA PHE A 18 -11.80 10.72 -1.15
C PHE A 18 -12.06 10.57 -2.65
N SER A 19 -11.70 9.42 -3.22
CA SER A 19 -12.28 8.97 -4.48
C SER A 19 -13.77 8.67 -4.26
N THR A 20 -14.55 8.82 -5.33
CA THR A 20 -15.96 8.42 -5.32
C THR A 20 -16.06 6.90 -5.25
N ALA A 21 -17.02 6.39 -4.49
CA ALA A 21 -17.27 4.95 -4.43
C ALA A 21 -17.53 4.40 -5.83
N PHE A 22 -16.94 3.25 -6.15
CA PHE A 22 -17.01 2.59 -7.47
C PHE A 22 -16.40 3.39 -8.63
N HIS A 23 -15.45 4.30 -8.35
CA HIS A 23 -14.72 5.02 -9.39
C HIS A 23 -13.20 4.72 -9.35
N PRO A 24 -12.79 3.52 -9.83
CA PRO A 24 -11.38 3.10 -9.88
C PRO A 24 -10.49 4.04 -10.72
N GLN A 25 -11.06 4.83 -11.62
CA GLN A 25 -10.30 5.75 -12.46
C GLN A 25 -9.61 6.90 -11.72
N THR A 26 -10.15 7.35 -10.57
CA THR A 26 -9.51 8.43 -9.79
C THR A 26 -8.36 7.90 -8.93
N ASP A 27 -8.41 6.62 -8.56
CA ASP A 27 -7.38 5.96 -7.75
C ASP A 27 -6.45 5.04 -8.57
N GLY A 28 -6.55 5.11 -9.90
CA GLY A 28 -5.90 4.17 -10.81
C GLY A 28 -4.37 4.16 -10.77
N GLN A 29 -3.72 5.20 -10.22
CA GLN A 29 -2.28 5.16 -9.94
C GLN A 29 -2.00 4.33 -8.69
N SER A 30 -2.71 4.58 -7.59
CA SER A 30 -2.58 3.80 -6.36
C SER A 30 -2.96 2.35 -6.60
N GLU A 31 -4.06 2.08 -7.34
CA GLU A 31 -4.48 0.72 -7.68
C GLU A 31 -3.42 -0.05 -8.48
N ARG A 32 -2.74 0.60 -9.44
CA ARG A 32 -1.63 -0.04 -10.20
C ARG A 32 -0.43 -0.35 -9.31
N VAL A 33 -0.10 0.57 -8.40
CA VAL A 33 1.00 0.36 -7.45
C VAL A 33 0.65 -0.76 -6.46
N ILE A 34 -0.57 -0.77 -5.94
CA ILE A 34 -1.08 -1.83 -5.04
C ILE A 34 -1.03 -3.18 -5.75
N GLN A 35 -1.51 -3.29 -7.00
CA GLN A 35 -1.43 -4.52 -7.77
C GLN A 35 0.02 -5.00 -7.96
N THR A 36 0.93 -4.09 -8.31
CA THR A 36 2.35 -4.44 -8.47
C THR A 36 2.97 -4.94 -7.17
N LEU A 37 2.63 -4.31 -6.04
CA LEU A 37 3.08 -4.74 -4.72
C LEU A 37 2.46 -6.08 -4.30
N GLU A 38 1.18 -6.31 -4.58
CA GLU A 38 0.50 -7.57 -4.30
C GLU A 38 1.10 -8.73 -5.10
N ASP A 39 1.39 -8.52 -6.39
CA ASP A 39 2.02 -9.53 -7.24
C ASP A 39 3.44 -9.85 -6.74
N LEU A 40 4.24 -8.83 -6.40
CA LEU A 40 5.58 -9.02 -5.86
C LEU A 40 5.57 -9.74 -4.50
N LEU A 41 4.61 -9.41 -3.63
CA LEU A 41 4.42 -10.11 -2.36
C LEU A 41 3.97 -11.55 -2.57
N ARG A 42 3.11 -11.82 -3.55
CA ARG A 42 2.66 -13.17 -3.89
C ARG A 42 3.82 -14.03 -4.36
N ASP A 43 4.66 -13.51 -5.24
CA ASP A 43 5.88 -14.19 -5.70
C ASP A 43 6.84 -14.44 -4.53
N CYS A 44 7.06 -13.45 -3.66
CA CYS A 44 7.86 -13.63 -2.45
C CYS A 44 7.29 -14.70 -1.51
N VAL A 45 5.98 -14.73 -1.28
CA VAL A 45 5.34 -15.72 -0.40
C VAL A 45 5.49 -17.14 -0.96
N ILE A 46 5.40 -17.30 -2.29
CA ILE A 46 5.61 -18.58 -2.98
C ILE A 46 7.08 -19.01 -2.88
N ASP A 47 8.02 -18.10 -3.12
CA ASP A 47 9.47 -18.40 -3.09
C ASP A 47 10.01 -18.63 -1.66
N PHE A 48 9.30 -18.14 -0.64
CA PHE A 48 9.76 -18.18 0.75
C PHE A 48 8.98 -19.13 1.67
N ASP A 49 8.12 -20.00 1.11
CA ASP A 49 7.40 -21.06 1.81
C ASP A 49 6.71 -20.58 3.10
N GLY A 50 6.11 -19.38 3.05
CA GLY A 50 5.42 -18.77 4.20
C GLY A 50 6.29 -17.99 5.19
N SER A 51 7.61 -17.90 4.99
CA SER A 51 8.55 -17.12 5.82
C SER A 51 8.61 -15.62 5.45
N TRP A 52 7.54 -15.09 4.85
CA TRP A 52 7.51 -13.78 4.20
C TRP A 52 7.69 -12.62 5.20
N ASP A 53 7.25 -12.79 6.44
CA ASP A 53 7.37 -11.83 7.53
C ASP A 53 8.85 -11.55 7.87
N SER A 54 9.69 -12.58 7.84
CA SER A 54 11.13 -12.46 8.10
C SER A 54 11.89 -11.76 6.98
N LYS A 55 11.31 -11.68 5.77
CA LYS A 55 11.96 -11.15 4.56
C LYS A 55 11.38 -9.82 4.08
N HIS A 56 10.30 -9.35 4.70
CA HIS A 56 9.69 -8.04 4.44
C HIS A 56 10.70 -6.87 4.47
N PRO A 57 11.64 -6.79 5.44
CA PRO A 57 12.63 -5.70 5.46
C PRO A 57 13.57 -5.72 4.24
N LEU A 58 13.87 -6.91 3.71
CA LEU A 58 14.77 -7.08 2.56
C LEU A 58 14.08 -6.65 1.26
N VAL A 59 12.80 -6.98 1.11
CA VAL A 59 11.97 -6.60 -0.03
C VAL A 59 11.77 -5.09 -0.08
N GLU A 60 11.41 -4.47 1.04
CA GLU A 60 11.28 -3.02 1.18
C GLU A 60 12.58 -2.29 0.86
N PHE A 61 13.72 -2.79 1.36
CA PHE A 61 15.04 -2.24 1.06
C PHE A 61 15.36 -2.29 -0.44
N THR A 62 15.04 -3.41 -1.09
CA THR A 62 15.34 -3.61 -2.53
C THR A 62 14.48 -2.70 -3.41
N TYR A 63 13.19 -2.55 -3.10
CA TYR A 63 12.29 -1.65 -3.82
C TYR A 63 12.72 -0.18 -3.70
N ASN A 64 13.04 0.28 -2.49
CA ASN A 64 13.41 1.68 -2.22
C ASN A 64 14.80 2.09 -2.76
N ASN A 65 15.68 1.14 -3.08
CA ASN A 65 17.01 1.42 -3.65
C ASN A 65 17.07 1.20 -5.17
N SER A 66 16.00 0.72 -5.80
CA SER A 66 15.92 0.49 -7.25
C SER A 66 15.30 1.67 -8.03
N TYR A 67 14.95 2.74 -7.32
CA TYR A 67 14.43 4.03 -7.82
C TYR A 67 15.19 5.20 -7.19
#